data_AF-A0A8J3NDE4-F1
#
_entry.id   AF-A0A8J3NDE4-F1
#
_cell.length_a   1.000
_cell.length_b   1.000
_cell.length_c   1.000
_cell.angle_alpha   90.00
_cell.angle_beta   90.00
_cell.angle_gamma   90.00
#
_symmetry.space_group_name_H-M   'P 1'
#
loop_
_entity.id
_entity.type
_entity.pdbx_description
1 polymer ?
#
loop_
_entity_poly.entity_id
_entity_poly.type
_entity_poly.pdbx_seq_one_letter_code
_entity_poly.pdbx_strand_id
1 'polypeptide(L)' 'MGWPDGAGEYSMWFRTTLGLRLIDGRARIAHERTSTPFQMNGSARAATDLAP' A
#
# COMPACT_ATOMS: atom_id res chain seq x y z
N MET A 1 -5.25 19.65 9.02
CA MET A 1 -5.38 20.00 7.59
C MET A 1 -6.27 18.94 6.98
N GLY A 2 -7.58 19.22 6.86
CA GLY A 2 -8.56 18.28 6.32
C GLY A 2 -8.52 18.27 4.80
N TRP A 3 -8.83 17.12 4.19
CA TRP A 3 -9.05 17.03 2.75
C TRP A 3 -10.25 17.91 2.37
N PRO A 4 -10.15 18.74 1.31
CA PRO A 4 -11.26 19.59 0.91
C PRO A 4 -12.45 18.74 0.45
N ASP A 5 -13.64 19.10 0.93
CA ASP A 5 -14.91 18.54 0.49
C ASP A 5 -15.03 18.74 -1.02
N GLY A 6 -14.93 17.65 -1.79
CA GLY A 6 -14.93 17.68 -3.26
C GLY A 6 -13.85 16.84 -3.95
N ALA A 7 -12.93 16.22 -3.21
CA ALA A 7 -12.12 15.15 -3.79
C ALA A 7 -13.05 13.98 -4.15
N GLY A 8 -13.18 13.67 -5.45
CA GLY A 8 -13.89 12.46 -5.89
C GLY A 8 -13.32 11.19 -5.23
N GLU A 9 -14.02 10.06 -5.35
CA GLU A 9 -13.55 8.78 -4.79
C GLU A 9 -12.09 8.51 -5.19
N TYR A 10 -11.20 8.45 -4.19
CA TYR A 10 -9.79 8.15 -4.40
C TYR A 10 -9.57 6.65 -4.24
N SER A 11 -9.18 5.99 -5.34
CA SER A 11 -8.78 4.59 -5.35
C SER A 11 -7.33 4.44 -5.77
N MET A 12 -6.57 3.58 -5.08
CA MET A 12 -5.18 3.30 -5.40
C MET A 12 -4.87 1.82 -5.16
N TRP A 13 -4.12 1.22 -6.07
CA TRP A 13 -3.57 -0.13 -5.89
C TRP A 13 -2.16 -0.10 -5.34
N PHE A 14 -1.94 -0.91 -4.31
CA PHE A 14 -0.62 -1.19 -3.74
C PHE A 14 -0.56 -2.63 -3.26
N ARG A 15 0.65 -3.13 -3.03
CA ARG A 15 0.86 -4.49 -2.52
C ARG A 15 1.16 -4.44 -1.03
N THR A 16 0.55 -5.35 -0.29
CA THR A 16 0.89 -5.62 1.11
C THR A 16 1.33 -7.07 1.27
N THR A 17 2.30 -7.30 2.14
CA THR A 17 2.72 -8.62 2.58
C THR A 17 2.85 -8.60 4.10
N LEU A 18 2.11 -9.49 4.77
CA LEU A 18 2.11 -9.64 6.21
C LEU A 18 2.76 -10.98 6.58
N GLY A 19 3.83 -10.92 7.38
CA GLY A 19 4.37 -12.09 8.07
C GLY A 19 3.66 -12.25 9.40
N LEU A 20 2.95 -13.36 9.60
CA LEU A 20 2.20 -13.64 10.82
C LEU A 20 2.92 -14.66 11.70
N ARG A 21 2.87 -14.46 13.01
CA ARG A 21 3.32 -15.43 14.02
C ARG A 21 2.17 -15.79 14.96
N LEU A 22 1.98 -17.08 15.22
CA LEU A 22 1.03 -17.56 16.23
C LEU A 22 1.65 -17.43 17.63
N ILE A 23 1.00 -16.69 18.53
CA ILE A 23 1.39 -16.47 19.92
C ILE A 23 0.13 -16.59 20.78
N ASP A 24 0.15 -17.47 21.79
CA ASP A 24 -0.98 -17.73 22.68
C ASP A 24 -2.31 -17.98 21.94
N GLY A 25 -2.23 -18.81 20.89
CA GLY A 25 -3.38 -19.16 20.05
C GLY A 25 -3.88 -18.05 19.13
N ARG A 26 -3.13 -16.95 18.97
CA ARG A 26 -3.54 -15.81 18.15
C ARG A 26 -2.48 -15.46 17.12
N ALA A 27 -2.91 -15.17 15.89
CA ALA A 27 -2.04 -14.59 14.88
C ALA A 27 -1.68 -13.15 15.25
N ARG A 28 -0.40 -12.81 15.10
CA ARG A 28 0.17 -11.50 15.34
C ARG A 28 1.01 -11.10 14.13
N ILE A 29 0.97 -9.83 13.75
CA ILE A 29 1.85 -9.29 12.71
C ILE A 29 3.26 -9.25 13.28
N ALA A 30 4.17 -10.02 12.69
CA ALA A 30 5.59 -10.03 13.00
C ALA A 30 6.41 -9.23 11.97
N HIS A 31 5.90 -9.11 10.74
CA HIS A 31 6.51 -8.33 9.69
C HIS A 31 5.43 -7.73 8.78
N GLU A 32 5.65 -6.50 8.33
CA GLU A 32 4.81 -5.84 7.32
C GLU A 32 5.69 -5.22 6.25
N ARG A 33 5.27 -5.38 5.00
CA ARG A 33 5.87 -4.71 3.85
C ARG A 33 4.77 -4.19 2.93
N THR A 34 4.74 -2.89 2.72
CA THR A 34 3.87 -2.21 1.77
C THR A 34 4.68 -1.55 0.67
N SER A 35 4.26 -1.67 -0.59
CA SER A 35 4.93 -0.99 -1.69
C SER A 35 4.04 -0.78 -2.91
N THR A 36 4.42 0.20 -3.73
CA THR A 36 4.01 0.35 -5.12
C THR A 36 5.19 0.05 -6.04
N PRO A 37 4.97 -0.31 -7.30
CA PRO A 37 6.03 -0.25 -8.30
C PRO A 37 6.48 1.20 -8.55
N PHE A 38 7.58 1.36 -9.28
CA PHE A 38 8.10 2.66 -9.72
C PHE A 38 8.27 2.69 -11.25
N GLN A 39 8.13 3.88 -11.83
CA GLN A 39 8.28 4.11 -13.27
C GLN A 39 9.77 4.02 -13.66
N MET A 40 10.09 3.24 -14.68
CA MET A 40 11.47 3.03 -15.15
C MET A 40 11.96 4.08 -16.16
N ASN A 41 11.17 5.13 -16.41
CA ASN A 41 11.52 6.23 -17.33
C ASN A 41 12.49 7.27 -16.73
N GLY A 42 13.27 6.89 -15.70
CA GLY A 42 14.19 7.78 -14.98
C GLY A 42 13.52 8.78 -14.03
N SER A 43 12.19 8.83 -13.96
CA SER A 43 11.47 9.80 -13.11
C SER A 43 11.47 9.44 -11.62
N ALA A 44 11.80 8.19 -11.26
CA ALA A 44 11.69 7.63 -9.92
C ALA A 44 10.29 7.79 -9.26
N ARG A 45 9.24 8.02 -10.06
CA ARG A 45 7.86 8.17 -9.56
C ARG A 45 7.25 6.83 -9.20
N ALA A 46 6.41 6.80 -8.17
CA ALA A 46 5.54 5.67 -7.89
C ALA A 46 4.52 5.47 -9.02
N ALA A 47 4.30 4.22 -9.42
CA ALA A 47 3.26 3.83 -10.36
C ALA A 47 1.94 3.61 -9.59
N THR A 48 1.08 4.63 -9.59
CA THR A 48 -0.12 4.72 -8.74
C THR A 48 -1.43 4.60 -9.54
N ASP A 49 -1.30 4.52 -10.85
CA ASP A 49 -2.34 4.47 -11.88
C ASP A 49 -2.63 3.05 -12.39
N LEU A 50 -1.99 2.05 -11.79
CA LEU A 50 -2.16 0.64 -12.17
C LEU A 50 -3.43 0.04 -11.55
N ALA A 51 -3.99 -0.94 -12.26
CA ALA A 51 -5.04 -1.83 -11.77
C ALA A 51 -4.47 -3.25 -11.52
N PRO A 52 -5.17 -4.13 -10.79
CA PRO A 52 -4.72 -5.49 -10.47
C PRO A 52 -4.50 -6.38 -11.69
#